data_AF-A0A4D4KIU4-F1
#
_entry.id   AF-A0A4D4KIU4-F1
#
_cell.length_a   1.000
_cell.length_b   1.000
_cell.length_c   1.000
_cell.angle_alpha   90.00
_cell.angle_beta   90.00
_cell.angle_gamma   90.00
#
_symmetry.space_group_name_H-M   'P 1'
#
loop_
_entity.id
_entity.type
_entity.pdbx_description
1 polymer ?
#
loop_
_entity_poly.entity_id
_entity_poly.type
_entity_poly.pdbx_seq_one_letter_code
_entity_poly.pdbx_strand_id
1 'polypeptide(L)' 'MNNPGLYAIPTAPAYVAAEHGLVGLTKVAAVDYAPRGIRVNAVCPARPAHPGSTGWWPAPA' A
#
# COMPACT_ATOMS: atom_id res chain seq x y z
N MET A 1 3.26 12.44 3.19
CA MET A 1 3.16 10.99 3.44
C MET A 1 1.69 10.65 3.59
N ASN A 2 0.98 10.29 2.52
CA ASN A 2 -0.45 9.94 2.58
C ASN A 2 -0.61 8.45 2.27
N ASN A 3 -1.28 7.71 3.17
CA ASN A 3 -1.57 6.28 3.05
C ASN A 3 -2.87 6.09 2.22
N PRO A 4 -2.81 5.57 0.98
CA PRO A 4 -3.96 5.48 0.08
C PRO A 4 -5.07 4.52 0.54
N GLY A 5 -4.76 3.57 1.43
CA GLY A 5 -5.74 2.67 2.07
C GLY A 5 -6.59 3.31 3.17
N LEU A 6 -6.32 4.58 3.52
CA LEU A 6 -7.12 5.36 4.49
C LEU A 6 -7.43 6.77 3.98
N TYR A 7 -6.63 7.30 3.05
CA TYR A 7 -6.73 8.67 2.53
C TYR A 7 -6.84 8.67 1.01
N ALA A 8 -7.72 9.51 0.46
CA ALA A 8 -7.84 9.66 -0.98
C ALA A 8 -6.62 10.38 -1.57
N ILE A 9 -6.07 9.81 -2.65
CA ILE A 9 -5.05 10.45 -3.48
C ILE A 9 -5.73 10.96 -4.75
N PRO A 10 -5.88 12.29 -4.93
CA PRO A 10 -6.33 12.85 -6.20
C PRO A 10 -5.37 12.36 -7.30
N THR A 11 -5.90 11.93 -8.45
CA THR A 11 -5.19 11.32 -9.61
C THR A 11 -4.98 9.80 -9.63
N ALA A 12 -5.28 9.05 -8.57
CA ALA A 12 -5.04 7.60 -8.54
C ALA A 12 -6.22 6.77 -7.98
N PRO A 13 -7.42 6.82 -8.59
CA PRO A 13 -8.61 6.15 -8.07
C PRO A 13 -8.49 4.62 -8.03
N ALA A 14 -7.86 4.01 -9.05
CA ALA A 14 -7.62 2.57 -9.07
C ALA A 14 -6.67 2.09 -7.96
N TYR A 15 -5.67 2.91 -7.64
CA TYR A 15 -4.70 2.60 -6.59
C TYR A 15 -5.33 2.71 -5.20
N VAL A 16 -6.09 3.78 -4.95
CA VAL A 16 -6.87 3.96 -3.69
C VAL A 16 -7.89 2.84 -3.51
N ALA A 17 -8.59 2.44 -4.58
CA ALA A 17 -9.56 1.34 -4.53
C ALA A 17 -8.89 -0.01 -4.25
N ALA A 18 -7.75 -0.28 -4.89
CA ALA A 18 -6.98 -1.49 -4.64
C ALA A 18 -6.49 -1.56 -3.18
N GLU A 19 -5.96 -0.48 -2.64
CA GLU A 19 -5.49 -0.46 -1.25
C GLU A 19 -6.61 -0.63 -0.22
N HIS A 20 -7.77 0.01 -0.42
CA HIS A 20 -8.95 -0.24 0.43
C HIS A 20 -9.44 -1.69 0.30
N GLY A 21 -9.40 -2.27 -0.91
CA GLY A 21 -9.76 -3.67 -1.17
C GLY A 21 -8.81 -4.65 -0.46
N LEU A 22 -7.51 -4.38 -0.45
CA LEU A 22 -6.51 -5.22 0.22
C LEU A 22 -6.71 -5.23 1.75
N VAL A 23 -7.11 -4.11 2.35
CA VAL A 23 -7.44 -4.07 3.79
C VAL A 23 -8.64 -4.95 4.12
N GLY A 24 -9.70 -4.93 3.29
CA GLY A 24 -10.85 -5.82 3.47
C GLY A 24 -10.50 -7.29 3.25
N LEU A 25 -9.75 -7.58 2.19
CA LEU A 25 -9.33 -8.93 1.83
C LEU A 25 -8.45 -9.57 2.92
N THR A 26 -7.51 -8.83 3.48
CA THR A 26 -6.65 -9.33 4.54
C THR A 26 -7.39 -9.57 5.85
N LYS A 27 -8.45 -8.81 6.15
CA LYS A 27 -9.33 -9.10 7.29
C LYS A 27 -10.07 -10.42 7.12
N VAL A 28 -10.64 -10.67 5.94
CA VAL A 28 -11.33 -11.94 5.65
C VAL A 28 -10.35 -13.11 5.72
N ALA A 29 -9.19 -12.98 5.05
CA ALA A 29 -8.14 -13.99 5.12
C ALA A 29 -7.65 -14.23 6.55
N ALA A 30 -7.46 -13.17 7.35
CA ALA A 30 -7.06 -13.34 8.75
C ALA A 30 -8.09 -14.13 9.56
N VAL A 31 -9.39 -13.93 9.33
CA VAL A 31 -10.47 -14.68 9.99
C VAL A 31 -10.50 -16.14 9.51
N ASP A 32 -10.41 -16.39 8.21
CA ASP A 32 -10.46 -17.74 7.63
C ASP A 32 -9.25 -18.60 8.06
N TYR A 33 -8.10 -17.96 8.25
CA TYR A 33 -6.85 -18.62 8.61
C TYR A 33 -6.54 -18.57 10.12
N ALA A 34 -7.35 -17.85 10.92
CA ALA A 34 -7.22 -17.81 12.38
C ALA A 34 -7.31 -19.20 13.06
N PRO A 35 -8.21 -20.12 12.65
CA PRO A 35 -8.27 -21.47 13.22
C PRO A 35 -6.99 -22.30 13.00
N ARG A 36 -6.17 -21.92 12.01
CA ARG A 36 -4.89 -22.56 11.69
C ARG A 36 -3.70 -21.86 12.35
N GLY A 37 -3.94 -20.87 13.21
CA GLY A 37 -2.90 -20.07 13.87
C GLY A 37 -2.14 -19.13 12.93
N ILE A 38 -2.63 -18.90 11.71
CA ILE A 38 -1.96 -18.08 10.71
C ILE A 38 -2.50 -16.65 10.79
N ARG A 39 -1.58 -15.68 10.92
CA ARG A 39 -1.90 -14.24 10.90
C ARG A 39 -1.65 -13.68 9.52
N VAL A 40 -2.61 -12.90 9.00
CA VAL A 40 -2.51 -12.19 7.73
C VAL A 40 -2.59 -10.70 7.99
N ASN A 41 -1.59 -9.93 7.52
CA ASN A 41 -1.54 -8.47 7.65
C ASN A 41 -1.37 -7.83 6.26
N ALA A 42 -2.10 -6.77 5.97
CA ALA A 42 -1.83 -5.90 4.83
C ALA A 42 -0.85 -4.79 5.24
N VAL A 43 0.15 -4.54 4.40
CA VAL A 43 0.98 -3.32 4.46
C VAL A 43 0.67 -2.52 3.20
N CYS A 44 0.13 -1.32 3.36
CA CYS A 44 -0.03 -0.35 2.27
C CYS A 44 1.17 0.62 2.29
N PRO A 45 2.19 0.41 1.43
CA PRO A 45 3.31 1.31 1.35
C PRO A 45 2.91 2.59 0.61
N ALA A 46 3.23 3.75 1.18
CA ALA A 46 3.33 4.96 0.38
C ALA A 46 4.46 4.77 -0.65
N ARG A 47 4.32 5.40 -1.83
CA ARG A 47 5.31 5.29 -2.92
C ARG A 47 6.73 5.42 -2.36
N PRO A 48 7.56 4.36 -2.43
CA PRO A 48 8.92 4.45 -1.92
C PRO A 48 9.68 5.51 -2.71
N ALA A 49 10.51 6.28 -2.01
CA ALA A 49 11.40 7.23 -2.65
C ALA A 49 12.42 6.44 -3.49
N HIS A 50 12.19 6.37 -4.79
CA HIS A 50 13.16 5.88 -5.75
C HIS A 50 14.05 7.06 -6.17
N PRO A 51 15.36 6.88 -6.43
CA PRO A 51 16.28 7.97 -6.76
C PRO A 51 15.80 8.90 -7.89
N GLY A 52 14.94 8.43 -8.80
CA GLY A 52 14.33 9.25 -9.85
C GLY A 52 13.15 10.14 -9.43
N SER A 53 12.58 10.01 -8.23
CA SER A 53 11.36 10.75 -7.83
C SER A 53 11.60 12.02 -7.02
N THR A 54 12.83 12.29 -6.61
CA THR A 54 13.16 13.38 -5.67
C THR A 54 14.28 14.30 -6.16
N GLY A 55 14.71 14.20 -7.42
CA GLY A 55 15.65 15.15 -8.04
C GLY A 55 17.03 15.26 -7.38
N TRP A 56 17.38 14.35 -6.46
CA TRP A 56 18.63 14.38 -5.70
C TRP A 56 19.73 13.51 -6.31
N TRP A 57 19.43 12.74 -7.36
CA TRP A 57 20.44 11.97 -8.07
C TRP A 57 21.25 12.91 -8.97
N PRO A 58 22.57 13.09 -8.75
CA PRO A 58 23.40 13.84 -9.68
C PRO A 58 23.43 13.09 -11.02
N ALA A 59 22.98 13.73 -12.10
CA ALA A 59 23.20 13.23 -13.43
C ALA A 59 24.72 13.02 -13.63
N PRO A 60 25.19 11.85 -14.09
CA PRO A 60 26.60 11.72 -14.48
C PRO A 60 26.86 12.71 -15.61
N ALA A 61 27.94 13.49 -15.46
CA ALA A 61 28.42 14.47 -16.42
C ALA A 61 28.72 13.84 -17.79
#